data_AF-A0A7W1YXF6-F1
#
_entry.id   AF-A0A7W1YXF6-F1
#
_cell.length_a   1.000
_cell.length_b   1.000
_cell.length_c   1.000
_cell.angle_alpha   90.00
_cell.angle_beta   90.00
_cell.angle_gamma   90.00
#
_symmetry.space_group_name_H-M   'P 1'
#
loop_
_entity.id
_entity.type
_entity.pdbx_description
1 polymer ?
#
loop_
_entity_poly.entity_id
_entity_poly.type
_entity_poly.pdbx_seq_one_letter_code
_entity_poly.pdbx_strand_id
1 'polypeptide(L)'
;MKSPLINSLVIKSATIAVALLGSLATAANATSIVAPNANATVEGDVRASTAPLNDSSRFQQIVGSSQFGSSPIMITQIAFRPDSTQAAPFSINFSNLRLDLSTTSVAVGSLNSTFASNIGANNTTVFDQGITLSSANLPGPGNTKQFDIIITFTTPFLYDPSAGNLLLDLTTLNPDSTGFIDGQTDSTGTITAVVFADNDPNATMGLVQPAGVVVQFTTTGQNAPLTITGAVSRKTHGAQGDFDLPLILAPAGSGTVEPRAGGPTTLVFTFSEDVEAADGMISSNEFTITNATYSSASISGNMITLNLINVIDQSVVSVTLNGISDTSNNALTGDSDVEVRALFGDANQDQTVDKPDLQGINSHLGQTLDQTNYLDDLNLDGAITRKDGRIVQMNKLHTVP
;
A
#
# COMPACT_ATOMS: atom_id res chain seq x y z
N MET A 1 -74.81 18.09 -29.29
CA MET A 1 -73.44 17.66 -29.59
C MET A 1 -72.72 17.38 -28.28
N LYS A 2 -72.62 16.11 -27.88
CA LYS A 2 -71.76 15.63 -26.80
C LYS A 2 -71.17 14.31 -27.31
N SER A 3 -69.87 14.28 -27.55
CA SER A 3 -69.14 13.09 -28.02
C SER A 3 -68.74 12.20 -26.84
N PRO A 4 -68.63 10.88 -27.02
CA PRO A 4 -68.14 9.97 -25.99
C PRO A 4 -66.61 9.83 -26.06
N LEU A 5 -66.01 9.60 -24.89
CA LEU A 5 -64.60 9.30 -24.68
C LEU A 5 -64.29 7.85 -25.08
N ILE A 6 -63.22 7.65 -25.87
CA ILE A 6 -62.61 6.34 -26.15
C ILE A 6 -61.35 6.22 -25.28
N ASN A 7 -61.29 5.18 -24.45
CA ASN A 7 -60.12 4.78 -23.67
C ASN A 7 -59.01 4.26 -24.60
N SER A 8 -57.86 4.93 -24.65
CA SER A 8 -56.65 4.39 -25.29
C SER A 8 -55.81 3.59 -24.29
N LEU A 9 -55.63 2.30 -24.58
CA LEU A 9 -54.74 1.37 -23.91
C LEU A 9 -53.28 1.81 -24.12
N VAL A 10 -52.59 2.25 -23.07
CA VAL A 10 -51.15 2.57 -23.11
C VAL A 10 -50.35 1.30 -22.80
N ILE A 11 -49.71 0.74 -23.81
CA ILE A 11 -48.68 -0.29 -23.66
C ILE A 11 -47.43 0.37 -23.09
N LYS A 12 -47.09 0.08 -21.83
CA LYS A 12 -45.81 0.51 -21.23
C LYS A 12 -44.70 -0.44 -21.68
N SER A 13 -43.86 0.02 -22.60
CA SER A 13 -42.60 -0.63 -22.98
C SER A 13 -41.64 -0.58 -21.79
N ALA A 14 -41.22 -1.74 -21.29
CA ALA A 14 -40.18 -1.84 -20.27
C ALA A 14 -38.80 -1.87 -20.95
N THR A 15 -38.05 -0.77 -20.83
CA THR A 15 -36.65 -0.71 -21.24
C THR A 15 -35.79 -1.26 -20.10
N ILE A 16 -35.16 -2.42 -20.30
CA ILE A 16 -34.16 -2.97 -19.40
C ILE A 16 -32.87 -2.17 -19.60
N ALA A 17 -32.52 -1.33 -18.63
CA ALA A 17 -31.21 -0.70 -18.55
C ALA A 17 -30.22 -1.72 -17.95
N VAL A 18 -29.37 -2.29 -18.79
CA VAL A 18 -28.18 -3.04 -18.32
C VAL A 18 -27.18 -1.99 -17.84
N ALA A 19 -27.05 -1.85 -16.52
CA ALA A 19 -25.98 -1.06 -15.93
C ALA A 19 -24.66 -1.81 -16.14
N LEU A 20 -23.90 -1.38 -17.14
CA LEU A 20 -22.51 -1.78 -17.30
C LEU A 20 -21.73 -1.10 -16.16
N LEU A 21 -21.47 -1.83 -15.07
CA LEU A 21 -20.50 -1.41 -14.06
C LEU A 21 -19.11 -1.45 -14.70
N GLY A 22 -18.75 -0.37 -15.39
CA GLY A 22 -17.36 -0.09 -15.67
C GLY A 22 -16.67 0.14 -14.33
N SER A 23 -15.69 -0.69 -13.99
CA SER A 23 -14.75 -0.40 -12.92
C SER A 23 -14.06 0.91 -13.24
N LEU A 24 -14.49 1.98 -12.58
CA LEU A 24 -13.71 3.22 -12.50
C LEU A 24 -12.52 2.90 -11.59
N ALA A 25 -11.47 2.31 -12.16
CA ALA A 25 -10.16 2.36 -11.54
C ALA A 25 -9.80 3.84 -11.46
N THR A 26 -9.94 4.43 -10.27
CA THR A 26 -9.43 5.77 -9.98
C THR A 26 -7.91 5.70 -10.16
N ALA A 27 -7.39 6.37 -11.18
CA ALA A 27 -5.95 6.50 -11.36
C ALA A 27 -5.37 7.09 -10.08
N ALA A 28 -4.43 6.38 -9.45
CA ALA A 28 -3.66 6.93 -8.35
C ALA A 28 -3.12 8.31 -8.77
N ASN A 29 -3.26 9.33 -7.92
CA ASN A 29 -2.86 10.69 -8.24
C ASN A 29 -1.35 10.71 -8.56
N ALA A 30 -1.02 10.91 -9.83
CA ALA A 30 0.37 11.06 -10.27
C ALA A 30 0.93 12.38 -9.74
N THR A 31 2.09 12.34 -9.11
CA THR A 31 2.84 13.48 -8.61
C THR A 31 4.16 13.58 -9.35
N SER A 32 4.65 14.81 -9.57
CA SER A 32 5.94 15.06 -10.20
C SER A 32 6.99 15.49 -9.17
N ILE A 33 8.18 14.90 -9.26
CA ILE A 33 9.35 15.23 -8.44
C ILE A 33 10.47 15.63 -9.40
N VAL A 34 11.06 16.80 -9.25
CA VAL A 34 12.21 17.23 -10.06
C VAL A 34 13.47 17.06 -9.24
N ALA A 35 14.46 16.32 -9.73
CA ALA A 35 15.77 16.21 -9.11
C ALA A 35 16.85 16.81 -10.02
N PRO A 36 17.64 17.79 -9.55
CA PRO A 36 17.59 18.39 -8.21
C PRO A 36 16.33 19.22 -7.94
N ASN A 37 15.81 19.18 -6.70
CA ASN A 37 14.60 19.90 -6.29
C ASN A 37 14.71 21.42 -6.52
N ALA A 38 15.91 21.98 -6.35
CA ALA A 38 16.18 23.39 -6.58
C ALA A 38 16.00 23.82 -8.05
N ASN A 39 16.11 22.88 -9.00
CA ASN A 39 16.00 23.16 -10.43
C ASN A 39 14.56 23.02 -10.96
N ALA A 40 13.56 22.79 -10.10
CA ALA A 40 12.16 22.69 -10.52
C ALA A 40 11.69 23.88 -11.38
N THR A 41 12.13 25.09 -11.05
CA THR A 41 11.82 26.33 -11.79
C THR A 41 13.05 27.17 -12.11
N VAL A 42 14.24 26.57 -12.00
CA VAL A 42 15.54 27.24 -12.19
C VAL A 42 16.38 26.41 -13.13
N GLU A 43 16.88 27.07 -14.17
CA GLU A 43 17.80 26.48 -15.16
C GLU A 43 19.11 26.03 -14.49
N GLY A 44 19.64 24.89 -14.92
CA GLY A 44 20.92 24.39 -14.45
C GLY A 44 22.12 25.13 -15.01
N ASP A 45 23.31 24.80 -14.50
CA ASP A 45 24.59 25.40 -14.89
C ASP A 45 25.45 24.50 -15.81
N VAL A 46 24.94 23.32 -16.17
CA VAL A 46 25.59 22.37 -17.07
C VAL A 46 24.71 22.12 -18.29
N ARG A 47 25.32 22.18 -19.47
CA ARG A 47 24.70 21.72 -20.71
C ARG A 47 25.20 20.32 -21.05
N ALA A 48 24.34 19.30 -20.94
CA ALA A 48 24.69 17.96 -21.37
C ALA A 48 24.63 17.86 -22.90
N SER A 49 25.80 17.67 -23.53
CA SER A 49 25.95 17.66 -24.99
C SER A 49 26.43 16.33 -25.59
N THR A 50 26.71 15.31 -24.78
CA THR A 50 27.08 13.95 -25.22
C THR A 50 26.06 12.94 -24.67
N ALA A 51 26.46 12.01 -23.81
CA ALA A 51 25.54 11.22 -23.00
C ALA A 51 24.61 12.12 -22.15
N PRO A 52 23.35 11.71 -21.95
CA PRO A 52 22.76 10.44 -22.39
C PRO A 52 22.21 10.41 -23.84
N LEU A 53 22.00 11.55 -24.51
CA LEU A 53 21.15 11.57 -25.72
C LEU A 53 21.90 11.53 -27.06
N ASN A 54 23.16 11.96 -27.11
CA ASN A 54 23.79 12.31 -28.39
C ASN A 54 24.79 11.26 -28.91
N ASP A 55 25.15 10.27 -28.08
CA ASP A 55 26.05 9.19 -28.44
C ASP A 55 25.42 7.82 -28.14
N SER A 56 25.90 6.77 -28.81
CA SER A 56 25.71 5.40 -28.32
C SER A 56 26.52 5.28 -27.03
N SER A 57 25.86 5.30 -25.87
CA SER A 57 26.55 5.53 -24.61
C SER A 57 26.07 4.60 -23.51
N ARG A 58 26.92 4.42 -22.50
CA ARG A 58 26.52 3.93 -21.19
C ARG A 58 26.57 5.09 -20.21
N PHE A 59 25.47 5.36 -19.52
CA PHE A 59 25.32 6.51 -18.63
C PHE A 59 24.62 6.07 -17.36
N GLN A 60 25.25 6.28 -16.21
CA GLN A 60 24.62 6.15 -14.92
C GLN A 60 24.51 7.51 -14.24
N GLN A 61 23.36 7.80 -13.65
CA GLN A 61 23.17 8.93 -12.76
C GLN A 61 22.65 8.43 -11.42
N ILE A 62 23.36 8.79 -10.35
CA ILE A 62 22.83 8.62 -8.99
C ILE A 62 22.09 9.89 -8.58
N VAL A 63 20.94 9.72 -7.95
CA VAL A 63 20.13 10.81 -7.38
C VAL A 63 19.98 10.54 -5.89
N GLY A 64 20.37 11.51 -5.06
CA GLY A 64 20.32 11.40 -3.62
C GLY A 64 18.90 11.18 -3.11
N SER A 65 18.71 10.29 -2.14
CA SER A 65 17.39 10.02 -1.55
C SER A 65 16.74 11.26 -0.92
N SER A 66 17.55 12.23 -0.49
CA SER A 66 17.11 13.56 -0.01
C SER A 66 16.32 14.38 -1.03
N GLN A 67 16.38 14.03 -2.31
CA GLN A 67 15.57 14.67 -3.36
C GLN A 67 14.12 14.16 -3.37
N PHE A 68 13.80 13.13 -2.60
CA PHE A 68 12.50 12.48 -2.51
C PHE A 68 11.90 12.62 -1.09
N GLY A 69 10.65 12.19 -0.94
CA GLY A 69 10.02 12.05 0.39
C GLY A 69 10.61 10.90 1.21
N SER A 70 10.06 10.63 2.39
CA SER A 70 10.47 9.49 3.23
C SER A 70 9.69 8.21 2.94
N SER A 71 8.53 8.32 2.32
CA SER A 71 7.66 7.18 2.03
C SER A 71 8.06 6.53 0.71
N PRO A 72 7.91 5.21 0.58
CA PRO A 72 8.06 4.54 -0.70
C PRO A 72 7.10 5.05 -1.78
N ILE A 73 7.57 5.03 -3.02
CA ILE A 73 6.85 5.53 -4.19
C ILE A 73 7.03 4.60 -5.38
N MET A 74 6.04 4.55 -6.26
CA MET A 74 6.16 3.90 -7.55
C MET A 74 6.54 4.92 -8.62
N ILE A 75 7.70 4.77 -9.24
CA ILE A 75 8.15 5.61 -10.35
C ILE A 75 7.65 4.98 -11.66
N THR A 76 6.94 5.76 -12.46
CA THR A 76 6.28 5.27 -13.69
C THR A 76 6.81 5.92 -14.96
N GLN A 77 7.54 7.02 -14.84
CA GLN A 77 8.09 7.75 -15.98
C GLN A 77 9.22 8.66 -15.51
N ILE A 78 10.18 8.91 -16.40
CA ILE A 78 11.07 10.06 -16.31
C ILE A 78 10.88 10.98 -17.50
N ALA A 79 11.19 12.26 -17.30
CA ALA A 79 11.28 13.25 -18.35
C ALA A 79 12.51 14.13 -18.16
N PHE A 80 13.16 14.48 -19.26
CA PHE A 80 14.17 15.53 -19.31
C PHE A 80 13.58 16.80 -19.91
N ARG A 81 14.26 17.93 -19.69
CA ARG A 81 13.97 19.18 -20.39
C ARG A 81 15.19 19.63 -21.20
N PRO A 82 15.00 20.34 -22.31
CA PRO A 82 16.12 20.94 -23.03
C PRO A 82 16.85 21.99 -22.17
N ASP A 83 18.15 22.11 -22.40
CA ASP A 83 18.97 23.21 -21.88
C ASP A 83 18.51 24.55 -22.51
N SER A 84 18.62 25.63 -21.76
CA SER A 84 18.21 26.98 -22.17
C SER A 84 18.93 27.49 -23.41
N THR A 85 20.12 26.95 -23.73
CA THR A 85 20.87 27.26 -24.95
C THR A 85 20.41 26.46 -26.17
N GLN A 86 19.51 25.49 -26.01
CA GLN A 86 18.88 24.77 -27.12
C GLN A 86 18.05 25.76 -27.97
N ALA A 87 18.49 25.99 -29.20
CA ALA A 87 17.92 27.03 -30.05
C ALA A 87 16.57 26.65 -30.68
N ALA A 88 16.32 25.37 -30.91
CA ALA A 88 15.18 24.88 -31.69
C ALA A 88 14.63 23.55 -31.16
N PRO A 89 13.36 23.23 -31.48
CA PRO A 89 12.80 21.88 -31.29
C PRO A 89 13.70 20.81 -31.93
N PHE A 90 13.67 19.60 -31.39
CA PHE A 90 14.43 18.48 -31.92
C PHE A 90 13.69 17.15 -31.75
N SER A 91 14.14 16.15 -32.51
CA SER A 91 13.72 14.76 -32.40
C SER A 91 14.95 13.86 -32.61
N ILE A 92 15.06 12.81 -31.80
CA ILE A 92 16.15 11.83 -31.83
C ILE A 92 15.51 10.45 -31.82
N ASN A 93 15.86 9.61 -32.79
CA ASN A 93 15.47 8.21 -32.83
C ASN A 93 16.61 7.35 -32.28
N PHE A 94 16.27 6.47 -31.35
CA PHE A 94 17.17 5.44 -30.85
C PHE A 94 16.73 4.09 -31.40
N SER A 95 17.69 3.35 -31.97
CA SER A 95 17.45 1.96 -32.38
C SER A 95 17.08 1.08 -31.19
N ASN A 96 17.66 1.37 -30.03
CA ASN A 96 17.26 0.85 -28.73
C ASN A 96 17.71 1.83 -27.64
N LEU A 97 16.86 2.01 -26.64
CA LEU A 97 17.17 2.64 -25.39
C LEU A 97 16.75 1.68 -24.28
N ARG A 98 17.69 1.35 -23.41
CA ARG A 98 17.45 0.55 -22.21
C ARG A 98 17.67 1.40 -20.98
N LEU A 99 16.68 1.44 -20.10
CA LEU A 99 16.75 2.09 -18.80
C LEU A 99 16.51 1.06 -17.70
N ASP A 100 17.47 0.94 -16.81
CA ASP A 100 17.36 0.19 -15.57
C ASP A 100 17.36 1.15 -14.37
N LEU A 101 16.54 0.84 -13.37
CA LEU A 101 16.55 1.53 -12.08
C LEU A 101 16.94 0.57 -10.96
N SER A 102 17.68 1.09 -9.97
CA SER A 102 17.98 0.35 -8.74
C SER A 102 18.11 1.29 -7.54
N THR A 103 17.92 0.75 -6.33
CA THR A 103 18.22 1.43 -5.07
C THR A 103 19.61 1.05 -4.63
N THR A 104 20.52 2.02 -4.55
CA THR A 104 21.92 1.81 -4.23
C THR A 104 22.30 2.39 -2.87
N SER A 105 23.17 1.67 -2.15
CA SER A 105 23.79 2.16 -0.91
C SER A 105 25.03 3.01 -1.17
N VAL A 106 25.47 3.14 -2.43
CA VAL A 106 26.57 4.02 -2.81
C VAL A 106 26.18 5.46 -2.52
N ALA A 107 27.05 6.19 -1.81
CA ALA A 107 26.86 7.62 -1.58
C ALA A 107 27.08 8.41 -2.88
N VAL A 108 26.32 9.48 -3.10
CA VAL A 108 26.38 10.30 -4.32
C VAL A 108 27.82 10.73 -4.65
N GLY A 109 28.53 11.34 -3.70
CA GLY A 109 29.93 11.77 -3.86
C GLY A 109 30.96 10.64 -3.92
N SER A 110 30.53 9.37 -3.90
CA SER A 110 31.39 8.17 -3.99
C SER A 110 30.99 7.27 -5.16
N LEU A 111 30.28 7.81 -6.16
CA LEU A 111 29.92 7.09 -7.38
C LEU A 111 31.18 6.48 -8.02
N ASN A 112 31.14 5.18 -8.29
CA ASN A 112 32.28 4.44 -8.80
C ASN A 112 32.41 4.61 -10.31
N SER A 113 33.64 4.70 -10.82
CA SER A 113 33.90 4.69 -12.26
C SER A 113 33.52 3.36 -12.92
N THR A 114 33.45 2.26 -12.16
CA THR A 114 32.99 0.95 -12.61
C THR A 114 31.48 0.87 -12.49
N PHE A 115 30.77 0.82 -13.62
CA PHE A 115 29.30 0.85 -13.66
C PHE A 115 28.64 -0.23 -12.79
N ALA A 116 29.18 -1.46 -12.83
CA ALA A 116 28.63 -2.58 -12.07
C ALA A 116 28.71 -2.41 -10.55
N SER A 117 29.64 -1.58 -10.06
CA SER A 117 29.81 -1.33 -8.63
C SER A 117 28.78 -0.37 -8.04
N ASN A 118 27.99 0.30 -8.88
CA ASN A 118 26.97 1.25 -8.45
C ASN A 118 25.58 0.62 -8.32
N ILE A 119 25.35 -0.52 -8.98
CA ILE A 119 24.03 -1.13 -9.16
C ILE A 119 23.52 -1.73 -7.84
N GLY A 120 22.27 -1.40 -7.50
CA GLY A 120 21.55 -1.95 -6.35
C GLY A 120 21.01 -3.37 -6.56
N ALA A 121 20.68 -4.07 -5.47
CA ALA A 121 20.20 -5.44 -5.53
C ALA A 121 18.84 -5.62 -6.22
N ASN A 122 17.98 -4.58 -6.19
CA ASN A 122 16.66 -4.55 -6.82
C ASN A 122 16.71 -4.01 -8.27
N ASN A 123 17.84 -4.15 -8.97
CA ASN A 123 17.98 -3.65 -10.33
C ASN A 123 16.90 -4.20 -11.27
N THR A 124 16.16 -3.29 -11.88
CA THR A 124 14.96 -3.60 -12.67
C THR A 124 15.03 -2.85 -13.99
N THR A 125 14.87 -3.57 -15.10
CA THR A 125 14.69 -2.97 -16.41
C THR A 125 13.29 -2.37 -16.51
N VAL A 126 13.20 -1.04 -16.54
CA VAL A 126 11.92 -0.31 -16.57
C VAL A 126 11.50 0.07 -17.98
N PHE A 127 12.44 0.04 -18.92
CA PHE A 127 12.22 0.29 -20.35
C PHE A 127 13.33 -0.37 -21.18
N ASP A 128 12.98 -1.06 -22.27
CA ASP A 128 13.95 -1.67 -23.20
C ASP A 128 13.34 -1.85 -24.59
N GLN A 129 13.40 -0.81 -25.41
CA GLN A 129 12.88 -0.82 -26.78
C GLN A 129 13.39 0.38 -27.60
N GLY A 130 13.15 0.37 -28.91
CA GLY A 130 13.35 1.57 -29.75
C GLY A 130 12.37 2.69 -29.36
N ILE A 131 12.84 3.93 -29.41
CA ILE A 131 12.06 5.12 -29.00
C ILE A 131 12.47 6.36 -29.80
N THR A 132 11.49 7.24 -30.06
CA THR A 132 11.74 8.60 -30.52
C THR A 132 11.58 9.55 -29.34
N LEU A 133 12.67 10.21 -28.95
CA LEU A 133 12.64 11.28 -27.95
C LEU A 133 12.59 12.62 -28.67
N SER A 134 11.69 13.51 -28.25
CA SER A 134 11.50 14.80 -28.90
C SER A 134 11.21 15.89 -27.90
N SER A 135 11.53 17.13 -28.26
CA SER A 135 11.13 18.32 -27.52
C SER A 135 10.59 19.38 -28.46
N ALA A 136 9.51 20.03 -28.04
CA ALA A 136 8.98 21.22 -28.69
C ALA A 136 9.76 22.49 -28.29
N ASN A 137 10.72 22.38 -27.36
CA ASN A 137 11.55 23.47 -26.85
C ASN A 137 10.73 24.67 -26.30
N LEU A 138 9.55 24.36 -25.75
CA LEU A 138 8.62 25.36 -25.24
C LEU A 138 9.06 25.90 -23.86
N PRO A 139 8.71 27.15 -23.53
CA PRO A 139 8.95 27.71 -22.20
C PRO A 139 8.25 26.87 -21.10
N GLY A 140 9.00 26.57 -20.04
CA GLY A 140 8.51 25.98 -18.80
C GLY A 140 8.34 27.02 -17.68
N PRO A 141 8.09 26.56 -16.45
CA PRO A 141 8.03 27.44 -15.27
C PRO A 141 9.34 28.20 -15.02
N GLY A 142 9.25 29.46 -14.59
CA GLY A 142 10.44 30.28 -14.33
C GLY A 142 11.20 30.60 -15.60
N ASN A 143 12.50 30.31 -15.63
CA ASN A 143 13.38 30.54 -16.78
C ASN A 143 13.78 29.25 -17.52
N THR A 144 13.03 28.16 -17.34
CA THR A 144 13.38 26.83 -17.86
C THR A 144 12.61 26.46 -19.12
N LYS A 145 12.89 25.26 -19.65
CA LYS A 145 12.05 24.57 -20.64
C LYS A 145 11.09 23.57 -20.00
N GLN A 146 10.12 23.09 -20.77
CA GLN A 146 9.21 22.03 -20.35
C GLN A 146 9.93 20.67 -20.29
N PHE A 147 9.51 19.82 -19.35
CA PHE A 147 9.93 18.42 -19.29
C PHE A 147 9.13 17.60 -20.31
N ASP A 148 9.51 17.68 -21.58
CA ASP A 148 8.78 17.06 -22.71
C ASP A 148 9.57 15.93 -23.41
N ILE A 149 10.78 15.63 -22.94
CA ILE A 149 11.60 14.52 -23.42
C ILE A 149 11.30 13.30 -22.54
N ILE A 150 10.23 12.58 -22.88
CA ILE A 150 9.57 11.63 -21.98
C ILE A 150 9.98 10.18 -22.26
N ILE A 151 10.27 9.42 -21.19
CA ILE A 151 10.41 7.96 -21.20
C ILE A 151 9.39 7.39 -20.20
N THR A 152 8.30 6.83 -20.72
CA THR A 152 7.29 6.13 -19.91
C THR A 152 7.71 4.68 -19.69
N PHE A 153 7.67 4.21 -18.45
CA PHE A 153 8.13 2.87 -18.12
C PHE A 153 7.13 1.81 -18.57
N THR A 154 7.64 0.69 -19.07
CA THR A 154 6.85 -0.52 -19.30
C THR A 154 6.68 -1.33 -18.00
N THR A 155 7.64 -1.19 -17.08
CA THR A 155 7.59 -1.78 -15.74
C THR A 155 7.83 -0.66 -14.71
N PRO A 156 6.80 -0.25 -13.94
CA PRO A 156 6.97 0.69 -12.84
C PRO A 156 8.00 0.21 -11.81
N PHE A 157 8.74 1.13 -11.20
CA PHE A 157 9.78 0.81 -10.23
C PHE A 157 9.40 1.27 -8.83
N LEU A 158 9.34 0.33 -7.89
CA LEU A 158 9.14 0.64 -6.48
C LEU A 158 10.46 1.16 -5.88
N TYR A 159 10.44 2.41 -5.44
CA TYR A 159 11.57 3.06 -4.81
C TYR A 159 11.24 3.47 -3.38
N ASP A 160 12.03 2.99 -2.43
CA ASP A 160 12.01 3.41 -1.03
C ASP A 160 13.24 4.31 -0.74
N PRO A 161 13.04 5.64 -0.58
CA PRO A 161 14.13 6.56 -0.28
C PRO A 161 14.84 6.28 1.04
N SER A 162 14.22 5.55 1.97
CA SER A 162 14.85 5.15 3.23
C SER A 162 15.86 4.01 3.05
N ALA A 163 15.75 3.24 1.97
CA ALA A 163 16.62 2.10 1.67
C ALA A 163 17.92 2.48 0.92
N GLY A 164 18.01 3.70 0.37
CA GLY A 164 19.21 4.17 -0.33
C GLY A 164 18.91 5.21 -1.40
N ASN A 165 19.94 5.59 -2.16
CA ASN A 165 19.83 6.51 -3.28
C ASN A 165 19.26 5.82 -4.51
N LEU A 166 18.66 6.58 -5.43
CA LEU A 166 18.18 6.06 -6.71
C LEU A 166 19.32 6.08 -7.73
N LEU A 167 19.53 4.98 -8.45
CA LEU A 167 20.43 4.92 -9.60
C LEU A 167 19.63 4.73 -10.88
N LEU A 168 19.85 5.61 -11.85
CA LEU A 168 19.43 5.47 -13.24
C LEU A 168 20.61 4.88 -14.01
N ASP A 169 20.45 3.75 -14.69
CA ASP A 169 21.43 3.19 -15.63
C ASP A 169 20.81 3.14 -17.03
N LEU A 170 21.34 3.96 -17.93
CA LEU A 170 20.81 4.18 -19.26
C LEU A 170 21.85 3.73 -20.29
N THR A 171 21.41 2.89 -21.22
CA THR A 171 22.18 2.49 -22.39
C THR A 171 21.45 2.95 -23.64
N THR A 172 22.15 3.69 -24.51
CA THR A 172 21.59 4.21 -25.77
C THR A 172 22.32 3.64 -26.97
N LEU A 173 21.57 3.32 -28.04
CA LEU A 173 22.12 2.77 -29.28
C LEU A 173 21.66 3.56 -30.51
N ASN A 174 22.65 4.05 -31.26
CA ASN A 174 22.54 4.71 -32.55
C ASN A 174 21.55 5.88 -32.58
N PRO A 175 21.77 6.97 -31.80
CA PRO A 175 21.02 8.20 -31.99
C PRO A 175 21.27 8.76 -33.40
N ASP A 176 20.21 9.23 -34.07
CA ASP A 176 20.29 9.77 -35.44
C ASP A 176 20.38 11.31 -35.50
N SER A 177 20.34 11.97 -34.33
CA SER A 177 20.26 13.42 -34.17
C SER A 177 20.82 13.81 -32.80
N THR A 178 20.84 15.11 -32.51
CA THR A 178 21.35 15.65 -31.25
C THR A 178 20.35 16.61 -30.60
N GLY A 179 20.38 16.66 -29.27
CA GLY A 179 19.66 17.61 -28.45
C GLY A 179 20.44 17.87 -27.16
N PHE A 180 20.39 19.11 -26.67
CA PHE A 180 21.04 19.46 -25.41
C PHE A 180 20.01 19.45 -24.29
N ILE A 181 20.33 18.78 -23.19
CA ILE A 181 19.47 18.73 -22.01
C ILE A 181 20.11 19.43 -20.83
N ASP A 182 19.24 20.00 -20.00
CA ASP A 182 19.61 20.77 -18.83
C ASP A 182 20.25 19.87 -17.76
N GLY A 183 21.31 20.37 -17.13
CA GLY A 183 22.07 19.68 -16.11
C GLY A 183 22.58 20.64 -15.04
N GLN A 184 22.92 20.06 -13.90
CA GLN A 184 23.33 20.81 -12.72
C GLN A 184 24.60 20.20 -12.12
N THR A 185 25.55 21.07 -11.78
CA THR A 185 26.72 20.72 -10.98
C THR A 185 26.31 20.48 -9.53
N ASP A 186 26.83 19.41 -8.93
CA ASP A 186 26.67 19.08 -7.51
C ASP A 186 28.03 19.14 -6.80
N SER A 187 28.37 20.32 -6.30
CA SER A 187 29.59 20.50 -5.52
C SER A 187 29.52 19.90 -4.10
N THR A 188 28.34 19.52 -3.61
CA THR A 188 28.17 18.95 -2.27
C THR A 188 28.30 17.43 -2.27
N GLY A 189 28.10 16.79 -3.42
CA GLY A 189 28.19 15.33 -3.57
C GLY A 189 27.08 14.60 -2.82
N THR A 190 25.91 15.22 -2.70
CA THR A 190 24.75 14.69 -1.95
C THR A 190 23.46 14.65 -2.77
N ILE A 191 23.45 15.33 -3.92
CA ILE A 191 22.28 15.51 -4.77
C ILE A 191 22.35 14.61 -6.00
N THR A 192 23.41 14.73 -6.81
CA THR A 192 23.56 13.91 -8.00
C THR A 192 25.02 13.78 -8.45
N ALA A 193 25.34 12.67 -9.11
CA ALA A 193 26.60 12.48 -9.81
C ALA A 193 26.36 11.55 -10.99
N VAL A 194 27.21 11.62 -12.00
CA VAL A 194 27.13 10.75 -13.18
C VAL A 194 28.44 9.99 -13.39
N VAL A 195 28.33 8.81 -13.98
CA VAL A 195 29.42 8.11 -14.64
C VAL A 195 28.98 7.76 -16.05
N PHE A 196 29.79 8.07 -17.06
CA PHE A 196 29.41 7.85 -18.44
C PHE A 196 30.58 7.42 -19.33
N ALA A 197 30.24 6.74 -20.42
CA ALA A 197 31.13 6.37 -21.51
C ALA A 197 30.43 6.66 -22.83
N ASP A 198 30.93 7.67 -23.55
CA ASP A 198 30.45 8.03 -24.87
C ASP A 198 30.99 7.05 -25.92
N ASN A 199 30.20 6.75 -26.94
CA ASN A 199 30.55 5.85 -28.05
C ASN A 199 30.89 4.40 -27.65
N ASP A 200 30.63 4.00 -26.40
CA ASP A 200 30.75 2.62 -25.92
C ASP A 200 29.59 2.26 -24.97
N PRO A 201 28.46 1.78 -25.51
CA PRO A 201 27.30 1.36 -24.71
C PRO A 201 27.58 0.12 -23.85
N ASN A 202 28.67 -0.61 -24.10
CA ASN A 202 29.04 -1.81 -23.35
C ASN A 202 30.22 -1.57 -22.39
N ALA A 203 30.59 -0.30 -22.18
CA ALA A 203 31.70 0.06 -21.31
C ALA A 203 31.52 -0.53 -19.91
N THR A 204 32.62 -1.02 -19.35
CA THR A 204 32.69 -1.50 -17.95
C THR A 204 33.10 -0.41 -16.98
N MET A 205 33.76 0.63 -17.48
CA MET A 205 34.20 1.81 -16.74
C MET A 205 33.86 3.09 -17.51
N GLY A 206 33.67 4.19 -16.79
CA GLY A 206 33.39 5.51 -17.36
C GLY A 206 34.05 6.66 -16.61
N LEU A 207 33.81 7.88 -17.08
CA LEU A 207 34.24 9.11 -16.45
C LEU A 207 33.19 9.54 -15.41
N VAL A 208 33.62 9.72 -14.16
CA VAL A 208 32.77 10.25 -13.09
C VAL A 208 32.79 11.77 -13.09
N GLN A 209 31.62 12.40 -12.97
CA GLN A 209 31.48 13.85 -12.81
C GLN A 209 30.54 14.17 -11.64
N PRO A 210 30.86 15.19 -10.82
CA PRO A 210 29.98 15.70 -9.76
C PRO A 210 28.92 16.64 -10.35
N ALA A 211 28.17 16.13 -11.31
CA ALA A 211 27.07 16.81 -11.99
C ALA A 211 26.06 15.75 -12.45
N GLY A 212 24.88 16.17 -12.87
CA GLY A 212 23.87 15.28 -13.45
C GLY A 212 22.87 16.05 -14.28
N VAL A 213 22.10 15.34 -15.12
CA VAL A 213 21.01 15.96 -15.86
C VAL A 213 19.82 16.21 -14.94
N VAL A 214 19.06 17.27 -15.18
CA VAL A 214 17.85 17.56 -14.40
C VAL A 214 16.74 16.62 -14.86
N VAL A 215 16.20 15.82 -13.94
CA VAL A 215 15.20 14.78 -14.23
C VAL A 215 13.90 15.07 -13.51
N GLN A 216 12.78 15.00 -14.21
CA GLN A 216 11.47 14.93 -13.60
C GLN A 216 11.02 13.47 -13.53
N PHE A 217 10.68 13.01 -12.34
CA PHE A 217 10.06 11.72 -12.08
C PHE A 217 8.55 11.90 -11.95
N THR A 218 7.79 11.08 -12.67
CA THR A 218 6.36 10.92 -12.41
C THR A 218 6.19 9.73 -11.49
N THR A 219 5.53 9.95 -10.35
CA THR A 219 5.41 8.97 -9.29
C THR A 219 3.98 8.84 -8.81
N THR A 220 3.60 7.66 -8.35
CA THR A 220 2.40 7.45 -7.55
C THR A 220 2.83 6.98 -6.16
N GLY A 221 1.98 7.16 -5.14
CA GLY A 221 2.24 6.53 -3.85
C GLY A 221 2.47 5.03 -4.02
N GLN A 222 3.37 4.43 -3.21
CA GLN A 222 3.33 2.98 -3.04
C GLN A 222 2.05 2.67 -2.28
N ASN A 223 1.09 2.04 -2.94
CA ASN A 223 0.01 1.37 -2.24
C ASN A 223 0.62 0.14 -1.56
N ALA A 224 0.94 0.24 -0.27
CA ALA A 224 1.25 -0.95 0.50
C ALA A 224 -0.01 -1.84 0.52
N PRO A 225 0.12 -3.16 0.45
CA PRO A 225 -1.05 -4.02 0.53
C PRO A 225 -1.73 -3.79 1.88
N LEU A 226 -2.99 -3.33 1.86
CA LEU A 226 -3.81 -3.30 3.06
C LEU A 226 -3.98 -4.75 3.55
N THR A 227 -3.62 -5.01 4.81
CA THR A 227 -3.69 -6.34 5.43
C THR A 227 -4.24 -6.24 6.86
N ILE A 228 -4.85 -7.31 7.37
CA ILE A 228 -5.18 -7.44 8.79
C ILE A 228 -3.90 -7.76 9.56
N THR A 229 -3.60 -6.96 10.58
CA THR A 229 -2.42 -7.14 11.45
C THR A 229 -2.76 -7.76 12.80
N GLY A 230 -4.02 -7.70 13.21
CA GLY A 230 -4.51 -8.34 14.42
C GLY A 230 -6.02 -8.26 14.55
N ALA A 231 -6.60 -9.16 15.33
CA ALA A 231 -7.99 -9.08 15.77
C ALA A 231 -8.12 -9.49 17.24
N VAL A 232 -9.10 -8.92 17.93
CA VAL A 232 -9.42 -9.25 19.33
C VAL A 232 -10.93 -9.42 19.52
N SER A 233 -11.32 -10.29 20.45
CA SER A 233 -12.67 -10.31 21.03
C SER A 233 -12.67 -9.49 22.32
N ARG A 234 -13.40 -8.37 22.31
CA ARG A 234 -13.47 -7.41 23.41
C ARG A 234 -14.70 -7.65 24.27
N LYS A 235 -14.52 -7.70 25.60
CA LYS A 235 -15.64 -7.73 26.57
C LYS A 235 -15.38 -6.77 27.72
N THR A 236 -16.46 -6.15 28.21
CA THR A 236 -16.44 -5.28 29.39
C THR A 236 -16.76 -6.08 30.65
N HIS A 237 -15.87 -6.03 31.64
CA HIS A 237 -15.95 -6.75 32.91
C HIS A 237 -16.41 -5.84 34.05
N GLY A 238 -17.69 -5.48 34.03
CA GLY A 238 -18.29 -4.57 35.02
C GLY A 238 -17.52 -3.25 35.14
N ALA A 239 -17.12 -2.89 36.37
CA ALA A 239 -16.36 -1.68 36.65
C ALA A 239 -14.85 -1.78 36.34
N GLN A 240 -14.33 -2.97 35.99
CA GLN A 240 -12.92 -3.17 35.65
C GLN A 240 -12.58 -2.73 34.22
N GLY A 241 -13.59 -2.48 33.39
CA GLY A 241 -13.42 -2.01 32.01
C GLY A 241 -13.23 -3.16 31.02
N ASP A 242 -12.62 -2.85 29.89
CA ASP A 242 -12.52 -3.76 28.75
C ASP A 242 -11.28 -4.65 28.81
N PHE A 243 -11.46 -5.92 28.49
CA PHE A 243 -10.38 -6.86 28.25
C PHE A 243 -10.49 -7.47 26.85
N ASP A 244 -9.37 -7.41 26.14
CA ASP A 244 -9.22 -7.92 24.78
C ASP A 244 -8.59 -9.31 24.81
N LEU A 245 -9.29 -10.27 24.19
CA LEU A 245 -8.80 -11.61 23.92
C LEU A 245 -8.22 -11.66 22.50
N PRO A 246 -6.89 -11.84 22.33
CA PRO A 246 -6.27 -11.97 21.01
C PRO A 246 -6.81 -13.15 20.21
N LEU A 247 -7.09 -12.91 18.93
CA LEU A 247 -7.62 -13.91 18.01
C LEU A 247 -6.53 -14.41 17.06
N ILE A 248 -6.57 -15.70 16.77
CA ILE A 248 -5.74 -16.34 15.75
C ILE A 248 -6.36 -16.04 14.39
N LEU A 249 -5.58 -15.41 13.50
CA LEU A 249 -5.99 -15.09 12.13
C LEU A 249 -5.68 -16.26 11.16
N ALA A 250 -4.52 -16.91 11.33
CA ALA A 250 -4.10 -18.02 10.47
C ALA A 250 -3.42 -19.16 11.25
N PRO A 251 -3.52 -20.41 10.78
CA PRO A 251 -4.31 -20.86 9.63
C PRO A 251 -5.81 -20.97 9.97
N ALA A 252 -6.66 -20.86 8.95
CA ALA A 252 -8.12 -21.09 9.08
C ALA A 252 -8.42 -22.42 9.78
N GLY A 253 -9.47 -22.46 10.60
CA GLY A 253 -9.82 -23.59 11.44
C GLY A 253 -9.07 -23.65 12.77
N SER A 254 -8.29 -22.62 13.13
CA SER A 254 -7.55 -22.54 14.42
C SER A 254 -8.14 -21.48 15.37
N GLY A 255 -9.43 -21.16 15.23
CA GLY A 255 -10.07 -20.07 15.96
C GLY A 255 -9.89 -20.16 17.48
N THR A 256 -9.60 -19.01 18.11
CA THR A 256 -9.48 -18.86 19.56
C THR A 256 -10.83 -19.13 20.23
N VAL A 257 -10.83 -19.75 21.42
CA VAL A 257 -12.04 -19.91 22.22
C VAL A 257 -12.35 -18.65 23.02
N GLU A 258 -13.56 -18.12 22.86
CA GLU A 258 -14.11 -17.03 23.66
C GLU A 258 -15.06 -17.62 24.73
N PRO A 259 -14.61 -17.73 25.99
CA PRO A 259 -15.37 -18.41 27.03
C PRO A 259 -16.35 -17.54 27.78
N ARG A 260 -16.30 -16.22 27.58
CA ARG A 260 -17.08 -15.27 28.37
C ARG A 260 -18.53 -15.21 27.89
N ALA A 261 -19.42 -14.73 28.76
CA ALA A 261 -20.86 -14.70 28.54
C ALA A 261 -21.25 -14.10 27.17
N GLY A 262 -22.00 -14.88 26.39
CA GLY A 262 -22.51 -14.49 25.07
C GLY A 262 -21.49 -14.59 23.93
N GLY A 263 -20.30 -15.17 24.17
CA GLY A 263 -19.28 -15.35 23.14
C GLY A 263 -18.74 -14.02 22.58
N PRO A 264 -18.18 -14.01 21.35
CA PRO A 264 -17.62 -12.83 20.72
C PRO A 264 -18.71 -11.83 20.32
N THR A 265 -19.02 -10.87 21.20
CA THR A 265 -20.04 -9.83 20.94
C THR A 265 -19.45 -8.55 20.37
N THR A 266 -18.15 -8.32 20.54
CA THR A 266 -17.43 -7.18 19.95
C THR A 266 -16.10 -7.68 19.42
N LEU A 267 -15.92 -7.58 18.10
CA LEU A 267 -14.67 -7.88 17.42
C LEU A 267 -13.99 -6.57 17.03
N VAL A 268 -12.70 -6.44 17.31
CA VAL A 268 -11.91 -5.29 16.88
C VAL A 268 -10.79 -5.78 15.98
N PHE A 269 -10.82 -5.36 14.72
CA PHE A 269 -9.80 -5.65 13.71
C PHE A 269 -8.84 -4.47 13.63
N THR A 270 -7.55 -4.76 13.51
CA THR A 270 -6.47 -3.77 13.31
C THR A 270 -5.81 -4.00 11.97
N PHE A 271 -5.62 -2.94 11.20
CA PHE A 271 -5.06 -2.98 9.85
C PHE A 271 -3.69 -2.31 9.78
N SER A 272 -2.96 -2.62 8.70
CA SER A 272 -1.65 -2.02 8.41
C SER A 272 -1.71 -0.52 8.14
N GLU A 273 -2.87 -0.01 7.70
CA GLU A 273 -3.11 1.38 7.35
C GLU A 273 -4.53 1.82 7.74
N ASP A 274 -4.82 3.13 7.65
CA ASP A 274 -6.17 3.66 7.88
C ASP A 274 -7.16 3.11 6.85
N VAL A 275 -8.34 2.70 7.31
CA VAL A 275 -9.33 2.00 6.49
C VAL A 275 -10.60 2.79 6.25
N GLU A 276 -11.30 2.46 5.18
CA GLU A 276 -12.63 2.90 4.83
C GLU A 276 -13.46 1.75 4.22
N ALA A 277 -14.78 1.88 4.26
CA ALA A 277 -15.64 1.02 3.44
C ALA A 277 -15.55 1.53 1.99
N ALA A 278 -15.41 0.63 1.02
CA ALA A 278 -15.20 0.99 -0.38
C ALA A 278 -16.38 1.76 -1.01
N ASP A 279 -17.59 1.62 -0.43
CA ASP A 279 -18.77 2.40 -0.81
C ASP A 279 -18.95 3.69 0.01
N GLY A 280 -18.00 4.00 0.89
CA GLY A 280 -17.96 5.17 1.76
C GLY A 280 -18.78 5.04 3.04
N MET A 281 -19.47 3.92 3.31
CA MET A 281 -20.28 3.76 4.51
C MET A 281 -20.20 2.35 5.11
N ILE A 282 -19.58 2.23 6.29
CA ILE A 282 -19.54 0.96 7.02
C ILE A 282 -20.96 0.50 7.42
N SER A 283 -21.32 -0.72 7.03
CA SER A 283 -22.65 -1.29 7.13
C SER A 283 -22.58 -2.81 7.30
N SER A 284 -23.72 -3.51 7.21
CA SER A 284 -23.73 -4.98 7.25
C SER A 284 -23.17 -5.64 5.98
N ASN A 285 -23.05 -4.90 4.86
CA ASN A 285 -22.60 -5.47 3.60
C ASN A 285 -21.11 -5.84 3.62
N GLU A 286 -20.35 -5.22 4.51
CA GLU A 286 -18.92 -5.46 4.67
C GLU A 286 -18.62 -6.72 5.49
N PHE A 287 -19.65 -7.44 5.96
CA PHE A 287 -19.49 -8.59 6.86
C PHE A 287 -20.33 -9.78 6.43
N THR A 288 -19.67 -10.87 6.03
CA THR A 288 -20.31 -12.19 5.94
C THR A 288 -20.13 -12.89 7.27
N ILE A 289 -21.24 -13.12 8.00
CA ILE A 289 -21.20 -13.65 9.37
C ILE A 289 -21.93 -15.00 9.43
N THR A 290 -21.33 -15.97 10.11
CA THR A 290 -21.99 -17.24 10.48
C THR A 290 -22.12 -17.36 11.99
N ASN A 291 -23.18 -18.05 12.45
CA ASN A 291 -23.45 -18.33 13.87
C ASN A 291 -23.52 -17.11 14.81
N ALA A 292 -23.72 -15.91 14.25
CA ALA A 292 -24.02 -14.66 14.95
C ALA A 292 -24.80 -13.74 13.99
N THR A 293 -25.23 -12.58 14.48
CA THR A 293 -25.93 -11.57 13.67
C THR A 293 -25.25 -10.21 13.82
N TYR A 294 -25.11 -9.48 12.70
CA TYR A 294 -24.64 -8.10 12.68
C TYR A 294 -25.53 -7.20 13.55
N SER A 295 -24.92 -6.36 14.40
CA SER A 295 -25.62 -5.30 15.13
C SER A 295 -25.22 -3.91 14.64
N SER A 296 -23.92 -3.61 14.67
CA SER A 296 -23.37 -2.33 14.22
C SER A 296 -21.87 -2.46 13.94
N ALA A 297 -21.31 -1.54 13.18
CA ALA A 297 -19.88 -1.42 12.97
C ALA A 297 -19.45 0.05 12.95
N SER A 298 -18.18 0.31 13.26
CA SER A 298 -17.57 1.64 13.19
C SER A 298 -16.10 1.55 12.80
N ILE A 299 -15.60 2.60 12.17
CA ILE A 299 -14.20 2.76 11.75
C ILE A 299 -13.56 3.87 12.58
N SER A 300 -12.34 3.63 13.06
CA SER A 300 -11.50 4.66 13.71
C SER A 300 -10.04 4.45 13.31
N GLY A 301 -9.54 5.29 12.39
CA GLY A 301 -8.20 5.14 11.81
C GLY A 301 -8.02 3.77 11.16
N ASN A 302 -7.05 3.00 11.64
CA ASN A 302 -6.74 1.65 11.19
C ASN A 302 -7.51 0.55 11.94
N MET A 303 -8.63 0.87 12.62
CA MET A 303 -9.43 -0.11 13.34
C MET A 303 -10.87 -0.18 12.86
N ILE A 304 -11.40 -1.41 12.74
CA ILE A 304 -12.83 -1.69 12.60
C ILE A 304 -13.32 -2.32 13.90
N THR A 305 -14.34 -1.72 14.52
CA THR A 305 -15.08 -2.34 15.62
C THR A 305 -16.41 -2.85 15.11
N LEU A 306 -16.61 -4.17 15.16
CA LEU A 306 -17.84 -4.88 14.78
C LEU A 306 -18.55 -5.40 16.03
N ASN A 307 -19.82 -5.05 16.20
CA ASN A 307 -20.68 -5.56 17.25
C ASN A 307 -21.63 -6.64 16.71
N LEU A 308 -21.68 -7.75 17.42
CA LEU A 308 -22.47 -8.93 17.11
C LEU A 308 -23.52 -9.17 18.21
N ILE A 309 -24.67 -9.71 17.79
CA ILE A 309 -25.73 -10.19 18.67
C ILE A 309 -26.13 -11.61 18.26
N ASN A 310 -26.91 -12.30 19.11
CA ASN A 310 -27.40 -13.66 18.84
C ASN A 310 -26.28 -14.65 18.49
N VAL A 311 -25.11 -14.51 19.14
CA VAL A 311 -24.02 -15.47 19.04
C VAL A 311 -24.49 -16.83 19.55
N ILE A 312 -24.28 -17.87 18.75
CA ILE A 312 -24.68 -19.24 19.08
C ILE A 312 -23.55 -19.90 19.89
N ASP A 313 -23.85 -20.34 21.10
CA ASP A 313 -22.92 -21.12 21.93
C ASP A 313 -22.62 -22.49 21.32
N GLN A 314 -21.45 -23.07 21.63
CA GLN A 314 -20.96 -24.34 21.07
C GLN A 314 -20.85 -24.31 19.53
N SER A 315 -20.42 -23.17 18.98
CA SER A 315 -20.27 -22.99 17.54
C SER A 315 -19.03 -22.16 17.18
N VAL A 316 -18.61 -22.26 15.92
CA VAL A 316 -17.56 -21.42 15.35
C VAL A 316 -18.23 -20.23 14.67
N VAL A 317 -18.01 -19.03 15.20
CA VAL A 317 -18.42 -17.77 14.57
C VAL A 317 -17.35 -17.40 13.56
N SER A 318 -17.72 -17.34 12.28
CA SER A 318 -16.84 -16.83 11.22
C SER A 318 -17.32 -15.46 10.78
N VAL A 319 -16.37 -14.54 10.61
CA VAL A 319 -16.60 -13.21 10.04
C VAL A 319 -15.62 -13.00 8.90
N THR A 320 -16.13 -12.89 7.68
CA THR A 320 -15.35 -12.47 6.51
C THR A 320 -15.61 -10.99 6.23
N LEU A 321 -14.55 -10.21 6.06
CA LEU A 321 -14.60 -8.82 5.68
C LEU A 321 -14.71 -8.68 4.16
N ASN A 322 -15.68 -7.91 3.70
CA ASN A 322 -15.91 -7.61 2.28
C ASN A 322 -15.81 -6.09 2.06
N GLY A 323 -15.28 -5.67 0.91
CA GLY A 323 -15.36 -4.26 0.52
C GLY A 323 -14.63 -3.29 1.46
N ILE A 324 -13.60 -3.74 2.17
CA ILE A 324 -12.73 -2.87 2.96
C ILE A 324 -11.57 -2.40 2.09
N SER A 325 -11.32 -1.09 2.09
CA SER A 325 -10.17 -0.46 1.42
C SER A 325 -9.42 0.48 2.36
N ASP A 326 -8.24 0.93 1.95
CA ASP A 326 -7.57 2.05 2.60
C ASP A 326 -8.08 3.39 2.04
N THR A 327 -7.62 4.49 2.65
CA THR A 327 -7.94 5.86 2.19
C THR A 327 -7.37 6.23 0.81
N SER A 328 -6.54 5.36 0.23
CA SER A 328 -6.02 5.46 -1.15
C SER A 328 -6.75 4.53 -2.12
N ASN A 329 -7.89 3.96 -1.69
CA ASN A 329 -8.76 3.05 -2.44
C ASN A 329 -8.11 1.69 -2.79
N ASN A 330 -7.16 1.21 -1.99
CA ASN A 330 -6.63 -0.15 -2.12
C ASN A 330 -7.47 -1.14 -1.35
N ALA A 331 -7.91 -2.20 -2.02
CA ALA A 331 -8.64 -3.27 -1.36
C ALA A 331 -7.77 -4.03 -0.35
N LEU A 332 -8.41 -4.55 0.68
CA LEU A 332 -7.83 -5.55 1.59
C LEU A 332 -7.30 -6.75 0.79
N THR A 333 -6.09 -7.18 1.12
CA THR A 333 -5.41 -8.33 0.52
C THR A 333 -4.91 -9.30 1.59
N GLY A 334 -4.67 -10.55 1.20
CA GLY A 334 -4.21 -11.59 2.13
C GLY A 334 -5.38 -12.21 2.90
N ASP A 335 -5.23 -12.31 4.21
CA ASP A 335 -6.25 -12.83 5.11
C ASP A 335 -7.40 -11.82 5.26
N SER A 336 -8.63 -12.30 5.19
CA SER A 336 -9.84 -11.48 5.19
C SER A 336 -10.91 -11.98 6.15
N ASP A 337 -10.63 -13.03 6.92
CA ASP A 337 -11.59 -13.61 7.83
C ASP A 337 -11.01 -13.89 9.21
N VAL A 338 -11.90 -14.06 10.18
CA VAL A 338 -11.56 -14.51 11.51
C VAL A 338 -12.58 -15.53 11.98
N GLU A 339 -12.09 -16.57 12.64
CA GLU A 339 -12.92 -17.57 13.29
C GLU A 339 -12.73 -17.50 14.81
N VAL A 340 -13.85 -17.50 15.54
CA VAL A 340 -13.87 -17.50 17.00
C VAL A 340 -14.80 -18.59 17.49
N ARG A 341 -14.31 -19.44 18.38
CA ARG A 341 -15.09 -20.52 18.96
C ARG A 341 -15.85 -20.00 20.17
N ALA A 342 -17.17 -19.88 20.06
CA ALA A 342 -18.01 -19.48 21.17
C ALA A 342 -18.28 -20.70 22.05
N LEU A 343 -17.72 -20.73 23.25
CA LEU A 343 -17.91 -21.84 24.19
C LEU A 343 -17.97 -21.35 25.64
N PHE A 344 -19.17 -21.05 26.12
CA PHE A 344 -19.38 -20.42 27.41
C PHE A 344 -18.96 -21.32 28.59
N GLY A 345 -17.81 -21.01 29.19
CA GLY A 345 -17.25 -21.73 30.33
C GLY A 345 -15.89 -22.41 30.11
N ASP A 346 -15.38 -22.43 28.89
CA ASP A 346 -14.06 -23.01 28.54
C ASP A 346 -12.92 -22.00 28.78
N ALA A 347 -12.72 -21.65 30.05
CA ALA A 347 -11.78 -20.61 30.47
C ALA A 347 -10.32 -20.96 30.15
N ASN A 348 -9.98 -22.25 30.06
CA ASN A 348 -8.63 -22.69 29.70
C ASN A 348 -8.40 -22.82 28.17
N GLN A 349 -9.44 -22.61 27.37
CA GLN A 349 -9.44 -22.58 25.90
C GLN A 349 -9.05 -23.92 25.25
N ASP A 350 -9.40 -25.05 25.87
CA ASP A 350 -9.09 -26.38 25.36
C ASP A 350 -10.22 -27.03 24.52
N GLN A 351 -11.25 -26.24 24.20
CA GLN A 351 -12.44 -26.57 23.41
C GLN A 351 -13.45 -27.47 24.14
N THR A 352 -13.26 -27.71 25.44
CA THR A 352 -14.16 -28.53 26.26
C THR A 352 -14.41 -27.89 27.61
N VAL A 353 -15.68 -27.73 27.99
CA VAL A 353 -16.02 -27.25 29.34
C VAL A 353 -15.95 -28.40 30.34
N ASP A 354 -14.92 -28.42 31.19
CA ASP A 354 -14.69 -29.51 32.13
C ASP A 354 -14.10 -29.09 33.50
N LYS A 355 -13.21 -29.92 34.06
CA LYS A 355 -12.68 -29.77 35.42
C LYS A 355 -11.46 -28.82 35.44
N PRO A 356 -10.50 -28.94 34.51
CA PRO A 356 -9.49 -27.91 34.24
C PRO A 356 -10.00 -26.47 34.31
N ASP A 357 -11.10 -26.11 33.64
CA ASP A 357 -11.68 -24.75 33.72
C ASP A 357 -12.00 -24.34 35.16
N LEU A 358 -12.74 -25.22 35.85
CA LEU A 358 -13.13 -25.00 37.24
C LEU A 358 -11.89 -24.92 38.16
N GLN A 359 -10.80 -25.61 37.84
CA GLN A 359 -9.55 -25.52 38.60
C GLN A 359 -8.86 -24.17 38.41
N GLY A 360 -8.82 -23.66 37.18
CA GLY A 360 -8.32 -22.31 36.86
C GLY A 360 -9.06 -21.24 37.66
N ILE A 361 -10.39 -21.20 37.52
CA ILE A 361 -11.25 -20.25 38.24
C ILE A 361 -11.06 -20.34 39.75
N ASN A 362 -10.98 -21.56 40.31
CA ASN A 362 -10.78 -21.75 41.75
C ASN A 362 -9.43 -21.21 42.24
N SER A 363 -8.40 -21.22 41.40
CA SER A 363 -7.07 -20.70 41.73
C SER A 363 -7.02 -19.17 41.75
N HIS A 364 -7.93 -18.51 41.02
CA HIS A 364 -8.02 -17.05 40.92
C HIS A 364 -9.18 -16.43 41.72
N LEU A 365 -9.90 -17.21 42.54
CA LEU A 365 -11.03 -16.71 43.35
C LEU A 365 -10.64 -15.49 44.21
N GLY A 366 -11.37 -14.39 44.03
CA GLY A 366 -11.19 -13.16 44.79
C GLY A 366 -9.96 -12.33 44.38
N GLN A 367 -9.21 -12.75 43.35
CA GLN A 367 -8.15 -11.92 42.78
C GLN A 367 -8.75 -10.75 41.99
N THR A 368 -7.97 -9.68 41.83
CA THR A 368 -8.35 -8.57 40.94
C THR A 368 -8.14 -8.99 39.50
N LEU A 369 -9.01 -8.54 38.60
CA LEU A 369 -8.88 -8.83 37.18
C LEU A 369 -7.64 -8.17 36.59
N ASP A 370 -6.92 -8.93 35.78
CA ASP A 370 -5.79 -8.48 34.97
C ASP A 370 -5.67 -9.32 33.69
N GLN A 371 -4.64 -9.04 32.89
CA GLN A 371 -4.42 -9.69 31.59
C GLN A 371 -4.15 -11.21 31.69
N THR A 372 -3.93 -11.75 32.89
CA THR A 372 -3.62 -13.16 33.12
C THR A 372 -4.83 -13.97 33.58
N ASN A 373 -5.88 -13.33 34.10
CA ASN A 373 -7.03 -14.02 34.70
C ASN A 373 -8.41 -13.53 34.22
N TYR A 374 -8.49 -12.54 33.33
CA TYR A 374 -9.77 -11.98 32.86
C TYR A 374 -10.72 -12.99 32.22
N LEU A 375 -10.23 -14.11 31.67
CA LEU A 375 -11.07 -15.17 31.10
C LEU A 375 -11.87 -15.95 32.17
N ASP A 376 -11.46 -15.89 33.44
CA ASP A 376 -12.14 -16.57 34.54
C ASP A 376 -13.37 -15.81 35.07
N ASP A 377 -13.52 -14.52 34.74
CA ASP A 377 -14.77 -13.77 34.96
C ASP A 377 -15.72 -14.02 33.78
N LEU A 378 -16.26 -15.24 33.76
CA LEU A 378 -17.16 -15.71 32.73
C LEU A 378 -18.44 -14.88 32.66
N ASN A 379 -18.92 -14.40 33.81
CA ASN A 379 -20.19 -13.70 33.93
C ASN A 379 -20.10 -12.18 33.68
N LEU A 380 -18.88 -11.65 33.52
CA LEU A 380 -18.57 -10.26 33.21
C LEU A 380 -18.97 -9.27 34.32
N ASP A 381 -19.05 -9.71 35.59
CA ASP A 381 -19.39 -8.82 36.71
C ASP A 381 -18.18 -8.10 37.31
N GLY A 382 -16.98 -8.33 36.77
CA GLY A 382 -15.74 -7.68 37.20
C GLY A 382 -15.07 -8.36 38.39
N ALA A 383 -15.49 -9.58 38.75
CA ALA A 383 -14.94 -10.33 39.87
C ALA A 383 -14.95 -11.85 39.63
N ILE A 384 -13.82 -12.50 39.89
CA ILE A 384 -13.73 -13.97 39.83
C ILE A 384 -14.31 -14.56 41.12
N THR A 385 -15.50 -15.16 41.02
CA THR A 385 -16.22 -15.68 42.17
C THR A 385 -16.71 -17.11 41.98
N ARG A 386 -17.37 -17.66 43.01
CA ARG A 386 -18.05 -18.95 42.89
C ARG A 386 -19.21 -18.93 41.88
N LYS A 387 -19.64 -17.76 41.39
CA LYS A 387 -20.65 -17.68 40.31
C LYS A 387 -20.05 -18.20 39.00
N ASP A 388 -18.81 -17.85 38.70
CA ASP A 388 -18.09 -18.28 37.51
C ASP A 388 -17.85 -19.79 37.54
N GLY A 389 -17.42 -20.32 38.68
CA GLY A 389 -17.31 -21.77 38.87
C GLY A 389 -18.65 -22.51 38.74
N ARG A 390 -19.80 -21.85 39.00
CA ARG A 390 -21.13 -22.44 38.74
C ARG A 390 -21.49 -22.46 37.25
N ILE A 391 -20.99 -21.50 36.46
CA ILE A 391 -21.18 -21.49 35.00
C ILE A 391 -20.54 -22.73 34.39
N VAL A 392 -19.28 -23.03 34.74
CA VAL A 392 -18.58 -24.25 34.29
C VAL A 392 -19.37 -25.52 34.66
N GLN A 393 -19.94 -25.56 35.86
CA GLN A 393 -20.74 -26.72 36.29
C GLN A 393 -22.05 -26.87 35.51
N MET A 394 -22.68 -25.75 35.12
CA MET A 394 -23.93 -25.75 34.34
C MET A 394 -23.71 -26.15 32.89
N ASN A 395 -22.55 -25.82 32.32
CA ASN A 395 -22.19 -26.07 30.92
C ASN A 395 -21.23 -27.26 30.74
N LYS A 396 -21.03 -28.06 31.78
CA LYS A 396 -20.08 -29.18 31.75
C LYS A 396 -20.38 -30.13 30.59
N LEU A 397 -19.34 -30.58 29.89
CA LEU A 397 -19.38 -31.43 28.69
C LEU A 397 -19.82 -30.69 27.41
N HIS A 398 -20.05 -29.38 27.46
CA HIS A 398 -20.14 -28.60 26.23
C HIS A 398 -18.79 -28.62 25.51
N THR A 399 -18.83 -28.74 24.20
CA THR A 399 -17.66 -28.73 23.33
C THR A 399 -17.94 -27.89 22.12
N VAL A 400 -16.89 -27.36 21.52
CA VAL A 400 -16.94 -26.70 20.21
C VAL A 400 -16.08 -27.51 19.24
N PRO A 401 -16.45 -27.62 17.95
CA PRO A 401 -15.56 -28.19 16.93
C PRO A 401 -14.25 -27.42 16.84
#